data_AF-A0A3S4MFF3-F1
#
_entry.id   AF-A0A3S4MFF3-F1
#
_cell.length_a   1.000
_cell.length_b   1.000
_cell.length_c   1.000
_cell.angle_alpha   90.00
_cell.angle_beta   90.00
_cell.angle_gamma   90.00
#
_symmetry.space_group_name_H-M   'P 1'
#
loop_
_entity.id
_entity.type
_entity.pdbx_description
1 polymer ?
#
loop_
_entity_poly.entity_id
_entity_poly.type
_entity_poly.pdbx_seq_one_letter_code
_entity_poly.pdbx_strand_id
1 'polypeptide(L)'
;MKTIVTFTRHWGRYNAGDTAGFEAKRAAELVRSGVAVEGAGRAKTGSVTLDIDVANLPEMQEAIAGIAAQAEVLAAREAELAKREADLVAREVALAETEAPIELVDPETGEVTAAPPPAAAPTEKGAPPAQGKAAKG
;
A
#
# COMPACT_ATOMS: atom_id res chain seq x y z
N MET A 1 21.69 28.31 44.50
CA MET A 1 21.39 26.88 44.31
C MET A 1 19.92 26.65 44.64
N LYS A 2 19.19 25.89 43.81
CA LYS A 2 17.78 25.55 44.05
C LYS A 2 17.70 24.18 44.72
N THR A 3 16.93 24.08 45.79
CA THR A 3 16.66 22.86 46.54
C THR A 3 15.26 22.38 46.19
N ILE A 4 15.14 21.09 45.87
CA ILE A 4 13.86 20.46 45.60
C ILE A 4 13.20 20.14 46.94
N VAL A 5 11.91 20.43 47.06
CA VAL A 5 11.08 20.07 48.22
C VAL A 5 9.83 19.35 47.73
N THR A 6 9.36 18.39 48.51
CA THR A 6 8.09 17.69 48.27
C THR A 6 7.09 18.11 49.32
N PHE A 7 5.95 18.66 48.90
CA PHE A 7 4.92 19.16 49.79
C PHE A 7 4.20 18.00 50.47
N THR A 8 4.06 18.05 51.80
CA THR A 8 3.36 17.02 52.58
C THR A 8 1.88 17.35 52.76
N ARG A 9 1.51 18.61 52.54
CA ARG A 9 0.14 19.14 52.63
C ARG A 9 -0.07 20.25 51.60
N HIS A 10 -1.33 20.60 51.37
CA HIS A 10 -1.69 21.71 50.49
C HIS A 10 -1.09 23.04 50.97
N TRP A 11 -0.44 23.78 50.07
CA TRP A 11 0.16 25.08 50.35
C TRP A 11 0.20 25.96 49.09
N GLY A 12 -0.64 27.00 49.08
CA GLY A 12 -0.79 27.91 47.95
C GLY A 12 -1.34 27.21 46.71
N ARG A 13 -0.49 26.99 45.70
CA ARG A 13 -0.84 26.27 44.46
C ARG A 13 -0.38 24.81 44.43
N TYR A 14 0.27 24.34 45.49
CA TYR A 14 0.87 23.01 45.56
C TYR A 14 0.04 22.10 46.46
N ASN A 15 -0.13 20.84 46.04
CA ASN A 15 -0.83 19.80 46.78
C ASN A 15 0.15 18.84 47.47
N ALA A 16 -0.36 17.99 48.36
CA ALA A 16 0.43 16.93 48.98
C ALA A 16 0.96 15.97 47.89
N GLY A 17 2.27 15.69 47.92
CA GLY A 17 2.99 14.90 46.92
C GLY A 17 3.63 15.72 45.80
N ASP A 18 3.23 16.99 45.61
CA ASP A 18 3.83 17.85 44.59
C ASP A 18 5.28 18.16 44.94
N THR A 19 6.12 18.21 43.91
CA THR A 19 7.56 18.49 44.06
C THR A 19 7.93 19.76 43.31
N ALA A 20 8.63 20.68 43.97
CA ALA A 20 9.00 21.97 43.38
C ALA A 20 10.40 22.42 43.82
N GLY A 21 11.04 23.24 42.98
CA GLY A 21 12.36 23.81 43.27
C GLY A 21 12.27 25.23 43.82
N PHE A 22 12.78 25.45 45.03
CA PHE A 22 12.88 26.76 45.66
C PHE A 22 14.35 27.14 45.90
N GLU A 23 14.61 28.41 46.18
CA GLU A 23 15.92 28.80 46.70
C GLU A 23 16.20 28.15 48.05
N ALA A 24 17.45 27.81 48.33
CA ALA A 24 17.86 27.10 49.55
C ALA A 24 17.29 27.72 50.85
N LYS A 25 17.26 29.05 50.97
CA LYS A 25 16.68 29.74 52.14
C LYS A 25 15.18 29.47 52.28
N ARG A 26 14.43 29.57 51.17
CA ARG A 26 12.98 29.35 51.17
C ARG A 26 12.62 27.87 51.33
N ALA A 27 13.40 26.97 50.74
CA ALA A 27 13.27 25.54 50.95
C ALA A 27 13.47 25.15 52.42
N ALA A 28 14.51 25.67 53.08
CA ALA A 28 14.75 25.43 54.50
C ALA A 28 13.61 25.94 55.39
N GLU A 29 12.99 27.08 55.04
CA GLU A 29 11.82 27.62 55.74
C GLU A 29 10.58 26.71 55.58
N LEU A 30 10.34 26.20 54.37
CA LEU A 30 9.23 25.28 54.08
C LEU A 30 9.40 23.93 54.81
N VAL A 31 10.63 23.44 54.90
CA VAL A 31 10.95 22.22 55.66
C VAL A 31 10.82 22.47 57.16
N ARG A 32 11.34 23.58 57.68
CA ARG A 32 11.23 23.95 59.10
C ARG A 32 9.78 24.16 59.54
N SER A 33 8.93 24.70 58.67
CA SER A 33 7.50 24.91 58.95
C SER A 33 6.65 23.62 58.80
N GLY A 34 7.28 22.50 58.43
CA GLY A 34 6.62 21.20 58.26
C GLY A 34 5.64 21.13 57.09
N VAL A 35 5.69 22.10 56.17
CA VAL A 35 4.83 22.17 54.97
C VAL A 35 5.35 21.26 53.87
N ALA A 36 6.66 21.07 53.80
CA ALA A 36 7.34 20.23 52.83
C ALA A 36 8.48 19.45 53.48
N VAL A 37 8.94 18.41 52.82
CA VAL A 37 10.18 17.69 53.17
C VAL A 37 11.22 17.94 52.08
N GLU A 38 12.50 17.77 52.41
CA GLU A 38 13.55 17.83 51.40
C GLU A 38 13.29 16.75 50.35
N GLY A 39 13.06 17.20 49.12
CA GLY A 39 12.68 16.33 48.03
C GLY A 39 13.94 15.73 47.42
N ALA A 40 13.93 14.42 47.19
CA ALA A 40 14.97 13.77 46.40
C ALA A 40 14.99 14.44 45.01
N GLY A 41 16.11 15.05 44.64
CA GLY A 41 16.27 15.72 43.36
C GLY A 41 15.81 14.84 42.19
N ARG A 42 15.22 15.48 41.17
CA ARG A 42 14.68 14.93 39.91
C ARG A 42 14.65 13.39 39.89
N ALA A 43 13.48 12.80 40.16
CA ALA A 43 13.25 11.37 39.98
C ALA A 43 13.92 10.91 38.67
N LYS A 44 14.79 9.91 38.77
CA LYS A 44 15.49 9.35 37.62
C LYS A 44 14.44 9.00 36.57
N THR A 45 14.48 9.67 35.43
CA THR A 45 13.73 9.26 34.24
C THR A 45 14.19 7.84 33.91
N GLY A 46 13.39 6.85 34.29
CA GLY A 46 13.58 5.49 33.84
C GLY A 46 13.24 5.44 32.35
N SER A 47 14.13 4.88 31.54
CA SER A 47 13.78 4.51 30.17
C SER A 47 12.85 3.31 30.23
N VAL A 48 11.67 3.42 29.62
CA VAL A 48 10.80 2.28 29.35
C VAL A 48 11.10 1.83 27.93
N THR A 49 11.58 0.60 27.78
CA THR A 49 11.72 -0.04 26.48
C THR A 49 10.41 -0.75 26.16
N LEU A 50 9.88 -0.52 24.96
CA LEU A 50 8.66 -1.18 24.49
C LEU A 50 9.06 -2.19 23.42
N ASP A 51 9.00 -3.48 23.75
CA ASP A 51 9.23 -4.57 22.81
C ASP A 51 7.91 -4.89 22.10
N ILE A 52 7.78 -4.42 20.86
CA ILE A 52 6.62 -4.70 20.01
C ILE A 52 6.99 -5.86 19.08
N ASP A 53 6.25 -6.96 19.20
CA ASP A 53 6.40 -8.11 18.30
C ASP A 53 5.65 -7.88 16.98
N VAL A 54 6.35 -7.29 16.02
CA VAL A 54 5.80 -6.89 14.71
C VAL A 54 5.23 -8.07 13.92
N ALA A 55 5.76 -9.28 14.12
CA ALA A 55 5.29 -10.47 13.41
C ALA A 55 3.90 -10.93 13.88
N ASN A 56 3.50 -10.53 15.09
CA ASN A 56 2.22 -10.91 15.69
C ASN A 56 1.20 -9.77 15.71
N LEU A 57 1.47 -8.64 15.04
CA LEU A 57 0.43 -7.63 14.84
C LEU A 57 -0.66 -8.16 13.88
N PRO A 58 -1.95 -8.05 14.24
CA PRO A 58 -3.06 -8.50 13.39
C PRO A 58 -3.01 -7.90 11.98
N GLU A 59 -2.64 -6.63 11.85
CA GLU A 59 -2.55 -5.92 10.57
C GLU A 59 -1.44 -6.50 9.68
N MET A 60 -0.32 -6.95 10.28
CA MET A 60 0.76 -7.59 9.54
C MET A 60 0.35 -8.98 9.05
N GLN A 61 -0.39 -9.73 9.88
CA GLN A 61 -0.89 -11.06 9.49
C GLN A 61 -1.92 -10.96 8.36
N GLU A 62 -2.82 -9.98 8.41
CA GLU A 62 -3.77 -9.73 7.34
C GLU A 62 -3.06 -9.32 6.04
N ALA A 63 -2.03 -8.47 6.12
CA ALA A 63 -1.23 -8.10 4.95
C ALA A 63 -0.52 -9.32 4.33
N ILE A 64 0.08 -10.19 5.14
CA ILE A 64 0.73 -11.42 4.67
C ILE A 64 -0.29 -12.35 4.00
N ALA A 65 -1.46 -12.54 4.61
CA ALA A 65 -2.53 -13.34 4.03
C ALA A 65 -3.04 -12.74 2.71
N GLY A 66 -3.17 -11.42 2.63
CA GLY A 66 -3.56 -10.70 1.42
C GLY A 66 -2.55 -10.89 0.28
N ILE A 67 -1.24 -10.83 0.57
CA ILE A 67 -0.18 -11.08 -0.42
C ILE A 67 -0.24 -12.53 -0.93
N ALA A 68 -0.44 -13.50 -0.03
CA ALA A 68 -0.55 -14.91 -0.42
C ALA A 68 -1.76 -15.14 -1.35
N ALA A 69 -2.91 -14.57 -1.03
CA ALA A 69 -4.09 -14.66 -1.89
C ALA A 69 -3.88 -14.00 -3.27
N GLN A 70 -3.20 -12.86 -3.31
CA GLN A 70 -2.86 -12.21 -4.58
C GLN A 70 -1.91 -13.06 -5.44
N ALA A 71 -0.96 -13.76 -4.82
CA ALA A 71 -0.05 -14.66 -5.53
C ALA A 71 -0.81 -15.81 -6.22
N GLU A 72 -1.81 -16.40 -5.55
CA GLU A 72 -2.65 -17.44 -6.16
C GLU A 72 -3.48 -16.91 -7.34
N VAL A 73 -4.05 -15.70 -7.22
CA VAL A 73 -4.80 -15.05 -8.30
C VAL A 73 -3.89 -14.78 -9.51
N LEU A 74 -2.66 -14.33 -9.28
CA LEU A 74 -1.69 -14.09 -10.34
C LEU A 74 -1.30 -15.40 -11.04
N ALA A 75 -0.99 -16.46 -10.29
CA ALA A 75 -0.67 -17.77 -10.86
C ALA A 75 -1.82 -18.33 -11.72
N ALA A 76 -3.07 -18.16 -11.29
CA ALA A 76 -4.23 -18.58 -12.08
C ALA A 76 -4.37 -17.76 -13.38
N ARG A 77 -4.09 -16.45 -13.34
CA ARG A 77 -4.12 -15.59 -14.54
C ARG A 77 -3.00 -15.94 -15.52
N GLU A 78 -1.81 -16.24 -15.02
CA GLU A 78 -0.68 -16.69 -15.86
C GLU A 78 -1.02 -17.98 -16.59
N ALA A 79 -1.63 -18.96 -15.92
CA ALA A 79 -2.07 -20.20 -16.55
C ALA A 79 -3.14 -19.97 -17.64
N GLU A 80 -4.11 -19.08 -17.38
CA GLU A 80 -5.13 -18.72 -18.36
C GLU A 80 -4.55 -17.98 -19.58
N LEU A 81 -3.56 -17.10 -19.37
CA LEU A 81 -2.87 -16.42 -20.47
C LEU A 81 -2.09 -17.42 -21.32
N ALA A 82 -1.34 -18.33 -20.72
CA ALA A 82 -0.61 -19.38 -21.45
C ALA A 82 -1.55 -20.24 -22.32
N LYS A 83 -2.76 -20.54 -21.82
CA LYS A 83 -3.78 -21.25 -22.60
C LYS A 83 -4.27 -20.44 -23.80
N ARG A 84 -4.50 -19.14 -23.63
CA ARG A 84 -4.93 -18.25 -24.73
C ARG A 84 -3.84 -18.07 -25.77
N GLU A 85 -2.58 -17.96 -25.36
CA GLU A 85 -1.45 -17.91 -26.27
C GLU A 85 -1.37 -19.19 -27.11
N ALA A 86 -1.53 -20.36 -26.49
CA ALA A 86 -1.57 -21.62 -27.22
C ALA A 86 -2.75 -21.70 -28.22
N ASP A 87 -3.94 -21.22 -27.83
CA ASP A 87 -5.11 -21.17 -28.73
C ASP A 87 -4.88 -20.21 -29.91
N LEU A 88 -4.28 -19.04 -29.68
CA LEU A 88 -3.95 -18.09 -30.73
C LEU A 88 -2.93 -18.67 -31.71
N VAL A 89 -1.86 -19.30 -31.21
CA VAL A 89 -0.87 -19.98 -32.06
C VAL A 89 -1.54 -21.08 -32.91
N ALA A 90 -2.43 -21.87 -32.31
CA ALA A 90 -3.17 -22.89 -33.06
C ALA A 90 -4.05 -22.28 -34.17
N ARG A 91 -4.71 -21.14 -33.90
CA ARG A 91 -5.49 -20.41 -34.90
C ARG A 91 -4.63 -19.79 -35.99
N GLU A 92 -3.47 -19.24 -35.65
CA GLU A 92 -2.53 -18.69 -36.63
C GLU A 92 -2.01 -19.78 -37.58
N VAL A 93 -1.68 -20.96 -37.05
CA VAL A 93 -1.30 -22.12 -37.87
C VAL A 93 -2.45 -22.54 -38.77
N ALA A 94 -3.65 -22.70 -38.22
CA ALA A 94 -4.82 -23.08 -39.01
C ALA A 94 -5.12 -22.06 -40.12
N LEU A 95 -5.01 -20.76 -39.84
CA LEU A 95 -5.20 -19.71 -40.83
C LEU A 95 -4.14 -19.79 -41.93
N ALA A 96 -2.88 -19.97 -41.57
CA ALA A 96 -1.78 -20.13 -42.53
C ALA A 96 -1.96 -21.37 -43.43
N GLU A 97 -2.53 -22.47 -42.91
CA GLU A 97 -2.88 -23.64 -43.70
C GLU A 97 -4.05 -23.37 -44.67
N THR A 98 -5.02 -22.55 -44.27
CA THR A 98 -6.15 -22.16 -45.13
C THR A 98 -5.87 -21.03 -46.12
N GLU A 99 -4.84 -20.21 -45.87
CA GLU A 99 -4.37 -19.15 -46.78
C GLU A 99 -3.36 -19.66 -47.84
N ALA A 100 -3.17 -20.98 -47.94
CA ALA A 100 -2.56 -21.59 -49.12
C ALA A 100 -3.26 -21.03 -50.38
N PRO A 101 -2.51 -20.60 -51.42
CA PRO A 101 -3.07 -19.86 -52.53
C PRO A 101 -4.22 -20.64 -53.14
N ILE A 102 -5.41 -20.05 -53.11
CA ILE A 102 -6.55 -20.54 -53.90
C ILE A 102 -6.12 -20.37 -55.36
N GLU A 103 -5.65 -21.45 -55.97
CA GLU A 103 -5.52 -21.54 -57.43
C GLU A 103 -6.94 -21.46 -58.00
N LEU A 104 -7.31 -20.27 -58.45
CA LEU A 104 -8.52 -20.06 -59.23
C LEU A 104 -8.28 -20.69 -60.61
N VAL A 105 -8.67 -21.95 -60.76
CA VAL A 105 -8.69 -22.61 -62.07
C VAL A 105 -9.85 -22.05 -62.86
N ASP A 106 -9.55 -21.34 -63.94
CA ASP A 106 -10.56 -20.88 -64.90
C ASP A 106 -11.15 -22.11 -65.64
N PRO A 107 -12.46 -22.39 -65.50
CA PRO A 107 -13.06 -23.60 -66.05
C PRO A 107 -13.17 -23.60 -67.59
N GLU A 108 -12.92 -22.48 -68.28
CA GLU A 108 -12.97 -22.43 -69.75
C GLU A 108 -11.59 -22.63 -70.43
N THR A 109 -10.48 -22.36 -69.74
CA THR A 109 -9.15 -22.36 -70.36
C THR A 109 -8.11 -23.25 -69.67
N GLY A 110 -8.36 -23.69 -68.43
CA GLY A 110 -7.44 -24.58 -67.70
C GLY A 110 -6.12 -23.93 -67.30
N GLU A 111 -6.00 -22.60 -67.39
CA GLU A 111 -4.78 -21.86 -67.05
C GLU A 111 -4.81 -21.47 -65.56
N VAL A 112 -3.77 -21.87 -64.83
CA VAL A 112 -3.60 -21.55 -63.40
C VAL A 112 -3.00 -20.15 -63.29
N THR A 113 -3.78 -19.19 -62.80
CA THR A 113 -3.26 -17.86 -62.46
C THR A 113 -3.19 -17.71 -60.95
N ALA A 114 -2.01 -17.31 -60.45
CA ALA A 114 -1.85 -16.95 -59.05
C ALA A 114 -2.76 -15.75 -58.73
N ALA A 115 -3.55 -15.86 -57.67
CA ALA A 115 -4.43 -14.79 -57.24
C ALA A 115 -3.65 -13.47 -57.04
N PRO A 116 -4.18 -12.31 -57.48
CA PRO A 116 -3.56 -11.03 -57.21
C PRO A 116 -3.45 -10.80 -55.69
N PRO A 117 -2.38 -10.13 -55.22
CA PRO A 117 -2.18 -9.89 -53.78
C PRO A 117 -3.39 -9.16 -53.18
N PRO A 118 -3.73 -9.43 -51.91
CA PRO A 118 -4.89 -8.82 -51.26
C PRO A 118 -4.77 -7.29 -51.33
N ALA A 119 -5.81 -6.64 -51.86
CA ALA A 119 -5.90 -5.20 -51.86
C ALA A 119 -5.75 -4.68 -50.43
N ALA A 120 -4.83 -3.74 -50.22
CA ALA A 120 -4.59 -3.13 -48.92
C ALA A 120 -5.91 -2.68 -48.27
N ALA A 121 -6.17 -3.14 -47.05
CA ALA A 121 -7.37 -2.79 -46.30
C ALA A 121 -7.52 -1.26 -46.15
N PRO A 122 -8.74 -0.71 -46.27
CA PRO A 122 -8.96 0.70 -46.01
C PRO A 122 -8.66 1.02 -44.53
N THR A 123 -7.76 1.98 -44.31
CA THR A 123 -7.44 2.50 -42.97
C THR A 123 -8.62 3.32 -42.43
N GLU A 124 -9.59 2.68 -41.79
CA GLU A 124 -10.57 3.41 -40.97
C GLU A 124 -9.92 3.84 -39.66
N LYS A 125 -9.71 5.15 -39.55
CA LYS A 125 -9.27 5.82 -38.33
C LYS A 125 -10.40 5.74 -37.30
N GLY A 126 -10.38 4.70 -36.46
CA GLY A 126 -11.33 4.53 -35.37
C GLY A 126 -11.30 5.71 -34.41
N ALA A 127 -12.28 6.61 -34.50
CA ALA A 127 -12.50 7.63 -33.50
C ALA A 127 -13.07 6.96 -32.23
N PRO A 128 -12.56 7.27 -31.02
CA PRO A 128 -13.08 6.69 -29.79
C PRO A 128 -14.54 7.10 -29.55
N PRO A 129 -15.37 6.24 -28.95
CA PRO A 129 -16.77 6.57 -28.65
C PRO A 129 -16.83 7.71 -27.64
N ALA A 130 -17.61 8.75 -27.96
CA ALA A 130 -17.84 9.88 -27.07
C ALA A 130 -18.52 9.42 -25.77
N GLN A 131 -17.75 9.33 -24.68
CA GLN A 131 -18.29 9.12 -23.35
C GLN A 131 -18.81 10.45 -22.78
N GLY A 132 -20.06 10.44 -22.29
CA GLY A 132 -20.58 11.45 -21.37
C GLY A 132 -21.40 12.57 -21.99
N LYS A 133 -22.72 12.36 -22.12
CA LYS A 133 -23.66 13.50 -22.09
C LYS A 133 -23.56 14.15 -20.72
N ALA A 134 -22.97 15.34 -20.66
CA ALA A 134 -23.08 16.21 -19.51
C ALA A 134 -24.56 16.53 -19.23
N ALA A 135 -24.94 16.45 -17.96
CA ALA A 135 -26.23 16.80 -17.43
C ALA A 135 -26.60 18.24 -17.82
N LYS A 136 -27.84 18.45 -18.25
CA LYS A 136 -28.44 19.78 -18.34
C LYS A 136 -28.58 20.34 -16.93
N GLY A 137 -27.86 21.43 -16.66
CA GLY A 137 -28.29 22.45 -15.72
C GLY A 137 -29.42 23.30 -16.30
#